data_AF-A0A1I1GWB9-F1
#
_entry.id   AF-A0A1I1GWB9-F1
#
_cell.length_a   1.000
_cell.length_b   1.000
_cell.length_c   1.000
_cell.angle_alpha   90.00
_cell.angle_beta   90.00
_cell.angle_gamma   90.00
#
_symmetry.space_group_name_H-M   'P 1'
#
loop_
_entity.id
_entity.type
_entity.pdbx_description
1 polymer ?
#
loop_
_entity_poly.entity_id
_entity_poly.type
_entity_poly.pdbx_seq_one_letter_code
_entity_poly.pdbx_strand_id
1 'polypeptide(L)'
;MKLEEKVRAVESLFETLSEELEIFQAQAGFSCAVGCGKCCEKPGIQASPLEFLPWAFQCFLSGKAEETLAQLNTSTLEICHLYKTLSLESGLGRCSSYHERGLVCRLFGYAAQRDKLGKLQLVSCKILKGQSVAFQKTSVAINEELAVPVFSDYYLQLAQIDFSLGRKIIPINKAMKAALEEVLQYYSYRPFPINWKRTA
;
A
#
# COMPACT_ATOMS: atom_id res chain seq x y z
N MET A 1 -10.68 16.36 -10.88
CA MET A 1 -11.15 15.96 -9.54
C MET A 1 -10.46 16.83 -8.50
N LYS A 2 -11.19 17.25 -7.47
CA LYS A 2 -10.62 17.86 -6.26
C LYS A 2 -9.78 16.83 -5.49
N LEU A 3 -8.89 17.28 -4.62
CA LEU A 3 -8.01 16.39 -3.87
C LEU A 3 -8.80 15.38 -3.02
N GLU A 4 -9.84 15.84 -2.34
CA GLU A 4 -10.69 15.04 -1.47
C GLU A 4 -11.50 13.99 -2.26
N GLU A 5 -11.87 14.31 -3.50
CA GLU A 5 -12.50 13.35 -4.41
C GLU A 5 -11.51 12.26 -4.83
N LYS A 6 -10.25 12.63 -5.12
CA LYS A 6 -9.20 11.64 -5.41
C LYS A 6 -8.93 10.75 -4.20
N VAL A 7 -8.83 11.33 -3.00
CA VAL A 7 -8.63 10.57 -1.75
C VAL A 7 -9.76 9.55 -1.57
N ARG A 8 -11.02 9.99 -1.64
CA ARG A 8 -12.18 9.08 -1.52
C ARG A 8 -12.20 7.98 -2.58
N ALA A 9 -11.80 8.30 -3.82
CA ALA A 9 -11.73 7.30 -4.88
C ALA A 9 -10.65 6.24 -4.58
N VAL A 10 -9.49 6.64 -4.03
CA VAL A 10 -8.44 5.69 -3.62
C VAL A 10 -8.90 4.87 -2.40
N GLU A 11 -9.57 5.48 -1.43
CA GLU A 11 -10.14 4.77 -0.27
C GLU A 11 -11.17 3.73 -0.70
N SER A 12 -12.10 4.08 -1.60
CA SER A 12 -13.09 3.14 -2.15
C SER A 12 -12.46 1.98 -2.92
N LEU A 13 -11.37 2.23 -3.67
CA LEU A 13 -10.58 1.17 -4.29
C LEU A 13 -9.96 0.23 -3.24
N PHE A 14 -9.51 0.76 -2.10
CA PHE A 14 -8.95 -0.04 -1.02
C PHE A 14 -10.00 -0.84 -0.26
N GLU A 15 -11.22 -0.31 -0.09
CA GLU A 15 -12.35 -1.02 0.50
C GLU A 15 -12.73 -2.22 -0.37
N THR A 16 -12.91 -2.00 -1.67
CA THR A 16 -13.18 -3.06 -2.66
C THR A 16 -12.11 -4.16 -2.61
N LEU A 17 -10.84 -3.77 -2.58
CA LEU A 17 -9.74 -4.73 -2.45
C LEU A 17 -9.78 -5.50 -1.12
N SER A 18 -10.16 -4.85 -0.03
CA SER A 18 -10.23 -5.51 1.28
C SER A 18 -11.27 -6.63 1.28
N GLU A 19 -12.44 -6.38 0.69
CA GLU A 19 -13.49 -7.40 0.54
C GLU A 19 -13.01 -8.60 -0.31
N GLU A 20 -12.38 -8.35 -1.46
CA GLU A 20 -11.82 -9.42 -2.29
C GLU A 20 -10.73 -10.21 -1.57
N LEU A 21 -9.87 -9.52 -0.80
CA LEU A 21 -8.81 -10.15 -0.03
C LEU A 21 -9.36 -11.02 1.10
N GLU A 22 -10.43 -10.62 1.77
CA GLU A 22 -11.09 -11.42 2.82
C GLU A 22 -11.65 -12.72 2.23
N ILE A 23 -12.33 -12.63 1.08
CA ILE A 23 -12.85 -13.80 0.35
C ILE A 23 -11.72 -14.73 -0.08
N PHE A 24 -10.63 -14.18 -0.63
CA PHE A 24 -9.47 -14.98 -1.04
C PHE A 24 -8.78 -15.61 0.16
N GLN A 25 -8.57 -14.88 1.25
CA GLN A 25 -7.92 -15.38 2.47
C GLN A 25 -8.71 -16.49 3.15
N ALA A 26 -10.05 -16.43 3.13
CA ALA A 26 -10.90 -17.49 3.66
C ALA A 26 -10.73 -18.82 2.89
N GLN A 27 -10.38 -18.74 1.60
CA GLN A 27 -10.15 -19.88 0.73
C GLN A 27 -8.67 -20.29 0.66
N ALA A 28 -7.77 -19.34 0.88
CA ALA A 28 -6.34 -19.56 0.93
C ALA A 28 -6.01 -20.38 2.18
N GLY A 29 -5.55 -21.62 1.98
CA GLY A 29 -5.13 -22.49 3.09
C GLY A 29 -3.83 -22.06 3.78
N PHE A 30 -3.35 -20.82 3.58
CA PHE A 30 -2.13 -20.27 4.14
C PHE A 30 -2.37 -18.86 4.68
N SER A 31 -1.64 -18.47 5.72
CA SER A 31 -1.73 -17.14 6.30
C SER A 31 -0.38 -16.63 6.79
N CYS A 32 -0.27 -15.31 6.93
CA CYS A 32 0.88 -14.68 7.53
C CYS A 32 0.85 -14.84 9.07
N ALA A 33 2.01 -15.04 9.69
CA ALA A 33 2.08 -15.09 11.15
C ALA A 33 1.65 -13.76 11.77
N VAL A 34 0.96 -13.83 12.91
CA VAL A 34 0.52 -12.64 13.66
C VAL A 34 1.74 -11.79 14.01
N GLY A 35 1.70 -10.50 13.69
CA GLY A 35 2.79 -9.57 13.96
C GLY A 35 4.00 -9.65 13.00
N CYS A 36 3.90 -10.41 11.91
CA CYS A 36 4.95 -10.50 10.91
C CYS A 36 5.13 -9.19 10.14
N GLY A 37 6.33 -8.61 10.24
CA GLY A 37 6.75 -7.38 9.54
C GLY A 37 7.80 -7.60 8.46
N LYS A 38 8.20 -8.86 8.17
CA LYS A 38 9.34 -9.15 7.29
C LYS A 38 9.25 -8.56 5.88
N CYS A 39 8.04 -8.38 5.34
CA CYS A 39 7.87 -7.75 4.04
C CYS A 39 8.21 -6.24 4.07
N CYS A 40 8.00 -5.57 5.21
CA CYS A 40 8.27 -4.15 5.41
C CYS A 40 9.76 -3.86 5.65
N GLU A 41 10.55 -4.86 6.07
CA GLU A 41 12.00 -4.77 6.23
C GLU A 41 12.76 -4.85 4.90
N LYS A 42 12.07 -5.21 3.81
CA LYS A 42 12.68 -5.31 2.50
C LYS A 42 12.97 -3.90 1.95
N PRO A 43 14.22 -3.56 1.63
CA PRO A 43 14.51 -2.31 0.93
C PRO A 43 14.00 -2.33 -0.51
N GLY A 44 13.82 -1.15 -1.09
CA GLY A 44 13.49 -1.01 -2.51
C GLY A 44 12.05 -1.39 -2.89
N ILE A 45 11.11 -1.36 -1.93
CA ILE A 45 9.68 -1.42 -2.26
C ILE A 45 9.35 -0.22 -3.16
N GLN A 46 8.70 -0.50 -4.29
CA GLN A 46 8.24 0.52 -5.21
C GLN A 46 6.73 0.68 -5.07
N ALA A 47 6.27 1.91 -5.24
CA ALA A 47 4.88 2.29 -5.05
C ALA A 47 4.51 3.49 -5.91
N SER A 48 3.22 3.69 -6.11
CA SER A 48 2.68 4.92 -6.68
C SER A 48 2.51 6.00 -5.61
N PRO A 49 2.81 7.28 -5.87
CA PRO A 49 2.41 8.37 -4.96
C PRO A 49 0.91 8.36 -4.65
N LEU A 50 0.07 7.99 -5.62
CA LEU A 50 -1.39 8.04 -5.47
C LEU A 50 -1.89 7.07 -4.40
N GLU A 51 -1.24 5.93 -4.23
CA GLU A 51 -1.64 4.93 -3.23
C GLU A 51 -1.37 5.39 -1.79
N PHE A 52 -0.58 6.44 -1.59
CA PHE A 52 -0.33 7.09 -0.30
C PHE A 52 -1.09 8.41 -0.13
N LEU A 53 -1.95 8.78 -1.07
CA LEU A 53 -2.71 10.02 -0.99
C LEU A 53 -3.66 10.07 0.23
N PRO A 54 -4.39 8.99 0.59
CA PRO A 54 -5.20 8.98 1.82
C PRO A 54 -4.35 9.19 3.07
N TRP A 55 -3.20 8.52 3.16
CA TRP A 55 -2.26 8.70 4.26
C TRP A 55 -1.74 10.13 4.35
N ALA A 56 -1.29 10.71 3.23
CA ALA A 56 -0.78 12.07 3.18
C ALA A 56 -1.86 13.09 3.58
N PHE A 57 -3.11 12.86 3.17
CA PHE A 57 -4.24 13.70 3.55
C PHE A 57 -4.54 13.61 5.05
N GLN A 58 -4.49 12.42 5.65
CA GLN A 58 -4.60 12.24 7.11
C GLN A 58 -3.46 12.95 7.86
N CYS A 59 -2.22 12.86 7.37
CA CYS A 59 -1.10 13.62 7.92
C CYS A 59 -1.37 15.13 7.89
N PHE A 60 -1.92 15.65 6.79
CA PHE A 60 -2.28 17.06 6.67
C PHE A 60 -3.40 17.46 7.63
N LEU A 61 -4.49 16.69 7.69
CA LEU A 61 -5.59 16.93 8.63
C LEU A 61 -5.14 16.90 10.09
N SER A 62 -4.14 16.09 10.41
CA SER A 62 -3.55 16.02 11.75
C SER A 62 -2.53 17.13 12.06
N GLY A 63 -2.23 18.02 11.10
CA GLY A 63 -1.23 19.07 11.24
C GLY A 63 0.23 18.60 11.16
N LYS A 64 0.48 17.34 10.81
CA LYS A 64 1.81 16.70 10.82
C LYS A 64 2.50 16.62 9.46
N ALA A 65 1.85 17.11 8.39
CA ALA A 65 2.34 16.93 7.02
C ALA A 65 3.73 17.54 6.80
N GLU A 66 3.97 18.77 7.24
CA GLU A 66 5.25 19.46 7.05
C GLU A 66 6.39 18.80 7.85
N GLU A 67 6.12 18.45 9.11
CA GLU A 67 7.08 17.73 9.97
C GLU A 67 7.47 16.39 9.35
N THR A 68 6.47 15.62 8.91
CA THR A 68 6.68 14.31 8.29
C THR A 68 7.46 14.44 6.97
N LEU A 69 7.17 15.47 6.18
CA LEU A 69 7.89 15.76 4.95
C LEU A 69 9.36 16.10 5.23
N ALA A 70 9.64 16.90 6.26
CA ALA A 70 11.01 17.23 6.69
C ALA A 70 11.78 15.97 7.16
N GLN A 71 11.12 15.07 7.89
CA GLN A 71 11.71 13.79 8.29
C GLN A 71 12.03 12.90 7.08
N LEU A 72 11.11 12.80 6.10
CA LEU A 72 11.34 12.02 4.88
C LEU A 72 12.46 12.60 3.99
N ASN A 73 12.70 13.91 4.06
CA ASN A 73 13.78 14.57 3.31
C ASN A 73 15.17 14.31 3.90
N THR A 74 15.27 14.15 5.22
CA THR A 74 16.54 13.90 5.92
C THR A 74 16.82 12.42 6.14
N SER A 75 15.79 11.58 6.03
CA SER A 75 15.90 10.14 6.22
C SER A 75 16.75 9.47 5.14
N THR A 76 17.70 8.66 5.58
CA THR A 76 18.48 7.73 4.74
C THR A 76 17.94 6.31 4.78
N LEU A 77 16.76 6.10 5.38
CA LEU A 77 16.17 4.77 5.55
C LEU A 77 15.75 4.19 4.19
N GLU A 78 16.22 2.98 3.90
CA GLU A 78 15.84 2.23 2.70
C GLU A 78 14.54 1.45 2.86
N ILE A 79 14.09 1.28 4.11
CA ILE A 79 12.82 0.65 4.48
C ILE A 79 11.71 1.70 4.62
N CYS A 80 10.45 1.26 4.59
CA CYS A 80 9.29 2.14 4.65
C CYS A 80 9.29 2.98 5.94
N HIS A 81 9.10 4.31 5.81
CA HIS A 81 9.01 5.23 6.95
C HIS A 81 7.87 4.90 7.92
N LEU A 82 6.80 4.24 7.46
CA LEU A 82 5.68 3.81 8.31
C LEU A 82 5.96 2.53 9.10
N TYR A 83 7.05 1.82 8.81
CA TYR A 83 7.38 0.59 9.51
C TYR A 83 7.88 0.88 10.94
N LYS A 84 7.26 0.26 11.93
CA LYS A 84 7.71 0.27 13.33
C LYS A 84 8.01 -1.16 13.77
N THR A 85 9.25 -1.39 14.19
CA THR A 85 9.66 -2.65 14.80
C THR A 85 8.98 -2.82 16.17
N LEU A 86 8.58 -4.04 16.51
CA LEU A 86 7.97 -4.37 17.79
C LEU A 86 8.98 -4.94 18.80
N SER A 87 10.09 -5.47 18.32
CA SER A 87 11.18 -5.97 19.13
C SER A 87 12.53 -5.60 18.51
N LEU A 88 13.60 -5.86 19.24
CA LEU A 88 14.97 -5.83 18.72
C LEU A 88 15.25 -6.97 17.74
N GLU A 89 14.40 -8.00 17.72
CA GLU A 89 14.52 -9.14 16.82
C GLU A 89 13.90 -8.82 15.45
N SER A 90 14.64 -9.14 14.38
CA SER A 90 14.19 -8.89 13.01
C SER A 90 12.92 -9.68 12.67
N GLY A 91 11.96 -9.00 12.05
CA GLY A 91 10.78 -9.61 11.44
C GLY A 91 9.49 -9.47 12.23
N LEU A 92 9.54 -8.89 13.44
CA LEU A 92 8.36 -8.51 14.21
C LEU A 92 8.15 -7.00 14.13
N GLY A 93 7.05 -6.59 13.53
CA GLY A 93 6.77 -5.18 13.31
C GLY A 93 5.39 -4.93 12.74
N ARG A 94 4.98 -3.66 12.76
CA ARG A 94 3.69 -3.22 12.24
C ARG A 94 3.80 -1.88 11.52
N CYS A 95 2.87 -1.65 10.60
CA CYS A 95 2.68 -0.33 10.03
C CYS A 95 2.09 0.62 11.09
N SER A 96 2.64 1.82 11.22
CA SER A 96 2.10 2.87 12.08
C SER A 96 0.74 3.39 11.61
N SER A 97 0.50 3.34 10.30
CA SER A 97 -0.75 3.75 9.63
C SER A 97 -1.28 2.58 8.81
N TYR A 98 -1.69 1.50 9.49
CA TYR A 98 -2.08 0.24 8.83
C TYR A 98 -3.35 0.37 7.99
N HIS A 99 -4.28 1.25 8.42
CA HIS A 99 -5.52 1.52 7.72
C HIS A 99 -5.30 2.30 6.43
N GLU A 100 -4.31 3.19 6.37
CA GLU A 100 -3.95 3.99 5.18
C GLU A 100 -2.75 3.41 4.42
N ARG A 101 -2.42 2.14 4.63
CA ARG A 101 -1.28 1.51 3.94
C ARG A 101 -1.51 1.49 2.43
N GLY A 102 -0.41 1.65 1.69
CA GLY A 102 -0.42 1.68 0.23
C GLY A 102 -0.92 0.39 -0.41
N LEU A 103 -1.36 0.51 -1.66
CA LEU A 103 -1.87 -0.58 -2.49
C LEU A 103 -0.87 -1.74 -2.58
N VAL A 104 0.43 -1.46 -2.76
CA VAL A 104 1.48 -2.48 -2.84
C VAL A 104 1.49 -3.37 -1.60
N CYS A 105 1.27 -2.79 -0.42
CA CYS A 105 1.29 -3.50 0.86
C CYS A 105 0.01 -4.28 1.12
N ARG A 106 -1.10 -3.96 0.43
CA ARG A 106 -2.36 -4.72 0.51
C ARG A 106 -2.33 -5.95 -0.38
N LEU A 107 -1.83 -5.78 -1.60
CA LEU A 107 -1.74 -6.85 -2.59
C LEU A 107 -0.67 -7.90 -2.24
N PHE A 108 0.45 -7.47 -1.65
CA PHE A 108 1.55 -8.38 -1.34
C PHE A 108 1.13 -9.51 -0.38
N GLY A 109 1.38 -10.76 -0.77
CA GLY A 109 1.07 -11.96 0.00
C GLY A 109 -0.17 -12.71 -0.49
N TYR A 110 -1.16 -11.99 -1.03
CA TYR A 110 -2.49 -12.54 -1.35
C TYR A 110 -3.00 -12.16 -2.74
N ALA A 111 -2.22 -11.42 -3.53
CA ALA A 111 -2.53 -11.10 -4.91
C ALA A 111 -1.60 -11.83 -5.90
N ALA A 112 -2.05 -11.90 -7.16
CA ALA A 112 -1.33 -12.52 -8.25
C ALA A 112 -0.78 -11.49 -9.25
N GLN A 113 0.27 -11.89 -9.96
CA GLN A 113 0.81 -11.19 -11.12
C GLN A 113 0.64 -12.06 -12.36
N ARG A 114 0.30 -11.43 -13.49
CA ARG A 114 0.26 -12.09 -14.80
C ARG A 114 1.68 -12.18 -15.38
N ASP A 115 2.08 -13.38 -15.78
CA ASP A 115 3.27 -13.58 -16.60
C ASP A 115 3.00 -13.20 -18.07
N LYS A 116 4.05 -13.16 -18.91
CA LYS A 116 3.98 -12.88 -20.36
C LYS A 116 3.05 -13.83 -21.10
N LEU A 117 2.83 -15.03 -20.58
CA LEU A 117 1.93 -16.05 -21.14
C LEU A 117 0.50 -15.95 -20.58
N GLY A 118 0.19 -14.95 -19.76
CA GLY A 118 -1.13 -14.75 -19.14
C GLY A 118 -1.38 -15.59 -17.89
N LYS A 119 -0.47 -16.50 -17.53
CA LYS A 119 -0.58 -17.33 -16.31
C LYS A 119 -0.45 -16.47 -15.05
N LEU A 120 -1.31 -16.70 -14.07
CA LEU A 120 -1.31 -16.03 -12.78
C LEU A 120 -0.32 -16.70 -11.81
N GLN A 121 0.49 -15.87 -11.15
CA GLN A 121 1.46 -16.31 -10.14
C GLN A 121 1.30 -15.49 -8.86
N LEU A 122 1.16 -16.15 -7.71
CA LEU A 122 1.05 -15.49 -6.42
C LEU A 122 2.34 -14.73 -6.06
N VAL A 123 2.19 -13.45 -5.71
CA VAL A 123 3.27 -12.58 -5.26
C VAL A 123 3.34 -12.62 -3.73
N SER A 124 4.20 -13.50 -3.20
CA SER A 124 4.31 -13.75 -1.77
C SER A 124 5.77 -13.86 -1.29
N CYS A 125 5.97 -13.78 0.03
CA CYS A 125 7.28 -13.94 0.64
C CYS A 125 7.71 -15.42 0.74
N LYS A 126 9.00 -15.65 1.01
CA LYS A 126 9.57 -17.00 1.16
C LYS A 126 8.89 -17.81 2.28
N ILE A 127 8.41 -17.15 3.34
CA ILE A 127 7.73 -17.81 4.47
C ILE A 127 6.41 -18.44 4.00
N LEU A 128 5.60 -17.68 3.25
CA LEU A 128 4.33 -18.20 2.71
C LEU A 128 4.57 -19.32 1.70
N LYS A 129 5.59 -19.18 0.84
CA LYS A 129 6.00 -20.25 -0.10
C LYS A 129 6.47 -21.52 0.61
N GLY A 130 6.97 -21.41 1.83
CA GLY A 130 7.36 -22.54 2.67
C GLY A 130 6.19 -23.36 3.22
N GLN A 131 4.96 -22.82 3.23
CA GLN A 131 3.73 -23.55 3.57
C GLN A 131 3.27 -24.40 2.38
N SER A 132 4.17 -25.26 1.92
CA SER A 132 4.22 -25.81 0.56
C SER A 132 2.91 -26.43 0.08
N VAL A 133 2.23 -27.23 0.91
CA VAL A 133 1.02 -27.94 0.49
C VAL A 133 -0.14 -26.98 0.19
N ALA A 134 -0.47 -26.09 1.12
CA ALA A 134 -1.57 -25.15 0.93
C ALA A 134 -1.24 -24.08 -0.12
N PHE A 135 0.00 -23.60 -0.12
CA PHE A 135 0.46 -22.62 -1.09
C PHE A 135 0.43 -23.16 -2.52
N GLN A 136 0.88 -24.40 -2.74
CA GLN A 136 0.84 -25.04 -4.06
C GLN A 136 -0.59 -25.28 -4.54
N LYS A 137 -1.47 -25.81 -3.68
CA LYS A 137 -2.89 -26.00 -4.00
C LYS A 137 -3.54 -24.69 -4.46
N THR A 138 -3.34 -23.63 -3.68
CA THR A 138 -3.88 -22.29 -4.02
C THR A 138 -3.26 -21.75 -5.31
N SER A 139 -1.95 -21.95 -5.53
CA SER A 139 -1.25 -21.49 -6.75
C SER A 139 -1.77 -22.15 -8.03
N VAL A 140 -2.26 -23.39 -7.94
CA VAL A 140 -2.94 -24.07 -9.05
C VAL A 140 -4.36 -23.52 -9.22
N ALA A 141 -5.13 -23.47 -8.12
CA ALA A 141 -6.53 -23.04 -8.11
C ALA A 141 -6.75 -21.64 -8.70
N ILE A 142 -5.81 -20.70 -8.49
CA ILE A 142 -5.92 -19.34 -9.05
C ILE A 142 -5.88 -19.26 -10.59
N ASN A 143 -5.40 -20.32 -11.25
CA ASN A 143 -5.39 -20.38 -12.73
C ASN A 143 -6.61 -21.12 -13.28
N GLU A 144 -7.49 -21.62 -12.41
CA GLU A 144 -8.68 -22.38 -12.76
C GLU A 144 -9.93 -21.57 -12.39
N GLU A 145 -10.39 -21.69 -11.14
CA GLU A 145 -11.68 -21.15 -10.68
C GLU A 145 -11.55 -20.15 -9.52
N LEU A 146 -10.40 -20.11 -8.84
CA LEU A 146 -10.23 -19.27 -7.66
C LEU A 146 -9.94 -17.81 -8.07
N ALA A 147 -10.92 -16.94 -7.83
CA ALA A 147 -10.75 -15.50 -8.02
C ALA A 147 -9.63 -14.97 -7.10
N VAL A 148 -8.70 -14.22 -7.69
CA VAL A 148 -7.58 -13.61 -6.96
C VAL A 148 -7.38 -12.18 -7.44
N PRO A 149 -7.13 -11.21 -6.53
CA PRO A 149 -6.75 -9.86 -6.91
C PRO A 149 -5.49 -9.87 -7.76
N VAL A 150 -5.46 -9.11 -8.84
CA VAL A 150 -4.30 -9.05 -9.76
C VAL A 150 -3.64 -7.68 -9.70
N PHE A 151 -2.32 -7.66 -9.51
CA PHE A 151 -1.52 -6.43 -9.42
C PHE A 151 -1.77 -5.47 -10.59
N SER A 152 -1.71 -5.98 -11.83
CA SER A 152 -1.91 -5.15 -13.03
C SER A 152 -3.27 -4.45 -13.05
N ASP A 153 -4.30 -5.15 -12.59
CA ASP A 153 -5.69 -4.72 -12.73
C ASP A 153 -5.97 -3.60 -11.71
N TYR A 154 -5.47 -3.77 -10.47
CA TYR A 154 -5.55 -2.73 -9.44
C TYR A 154 -4.68 -1.50 -9.73
N TYR A 155 -3.45 -1.68 -10.25
CA TYR A 155 -2.63 -0.53 -10.65
C TYR A 155 -3.21 0.22 -11.85
N LEU A 156 -3.92 -0.46 -12.75
CA LEU A 156 -4.67 0.18 -13.83
C LEU A 156 -5.84 1.01 -13.27
N GLN A 157 -6.62 0.45 -12.36
CA GLN A 157 -7.71 1.17 -11.68
C GLN A 157 -7.19 2.39 -10.90
N LEU A 158 -6.06 2.24 -10.19
CA LEU A 158 -5.39 3.35 -9.52
C LEU A 158 -5.01 4.45 -10.52
N ALA A 159 -4.42 4.10 -11.66
CA ALA A 159 -4.04 5.06 -12.70
C ALA A 159 -5.25 5.72 -13.40
N GLN A 160 -6.45 5.14 -13.33
CA GLN A 160 -7.68 5.77 -13.82
C GLN A 160 -8.16 6.91 -12.91
N ILE A 161 -7.87 6.85 -11.60
CA ILE A 161 -8.20 7.92 -10.65
C ILE A 161 -7.36 9.17 -10.94
N ASP A 162 -6.05 9.00 -11.07
CA ASP A 162 -5.12 10.05 -11.51
C ASP A 162 -3.98 9.43 -12.31
N PHE A 163 -3.91 9.77 -13.59
CA PHE A 163 -2.92 9.18 -14.49
C PHE A 163 -1.48 9.59 -14.16
N SER A 164 -1.28 10.84 -13.73
CA SER A 164 0.05 11.40 -13.45
C SER A 164 0.68 10.74 -12.23
N LEU A 165 -0.08 10.68 -11.13
CA LEU A 165 0.38 10.09 -9.87
C LEU A 165 0.30 8.57 -9.91
N GLY A 166 -0.79 8.00 -10.44
CA GLY A 166 -1.08 6.57 -10.43
C GLY A 166 -0.10 5.73 -11.26
N ARG A 167 0.41 6.26 -12.39
CA ARG A 167 1.36 5.53 -13.25
C ARG A 167 2.81 5.63 -12.79
N LYS A 168 3.14 6.62 -11.95
CA LYS A 168 4.50 6.84 -11.48
C LYS A 168 4.85 5.77 -10.45
N ILE A 169 5.84 4.93 -10.73
CA ILE A 169 6.33 3.90 -9.80
C ILE A 169 7.73 4.29 -9.34
N ILE A 170 7.87 4.63 -8.06
CA ILE A 170 9.10 5.10 -7.44
C ILE A 170 9.30 4.44 -6.07
N PRO A 171 10.50 4.51 -5.46
CA PRO A 171 10.72 3.99 -4.12
C PRO A 171 9.69 4.51 -3.10
N ILE A 172 9.22 3.65 -2.21
CA ILE A 172 8.09 3.89 -1.29
C ILE A 172 8.20 5.21 -0.51
N ASN A 173 9.36 5.53 0.06
CA ASN A 173 9.55 6.78 0.81
C ASN A 173 9.49 8.01 -0.12
N LYS A 174 9.92 7.88 -1.38
CA LYS A 174 9.77 8.94 -2.40
C LYS A 174 8.31 9.08 -2.85
N ALA A 175 7.56 7.97 -2.93
CA ALA A 175 6.13 7.99 -3.22
C ALA A 175 5.34 8.72 -2.11
N MET A 176 5.63 8.40 -0.85
CA MET A 176 5.05 9.08 0.32
C MET A 176 5.38 10.57 0.34
N LYS A 177 6.64 10.94 0.06
CA LYS A 177 7.06 12.34 -0.08
C LYS A 177 6.24 13.07 -1.14
N ALA A 178 6.15 12.49 -2.34
CA ALA A 178 5.39 13.09 -3.44
C ALA A 178 3.89 13.23 -3.11
N ALA A 179 3.31 12.30 -2.35
CA ALA A 179 1.93 12.39 -1.89
C ALA A 179 1.72 13.54 -0.90
N LEU A 180 2.65 13.75 0.05
CA LEU A 180 2.60 14.89 0.97
C LEU A 180 2.76 16.23 0.23
N GLU A 181 3.69 16.30 -0.72
CA GLU A 181 3.90 17.48 -1.56
C GLU A 181 2.64 17.83 -2.35
N GLU A 182 1.96 16.85 -2.95
CA GLU A 182 0.69 17.06 -3.67
C GLU A 182 -0.38 17.66 -2.75
N VAL A 183 -0.55 17.14 -1.54
CA VAL A 183 -1.54 17.64 -0.57
C VAL A 183 -1.21 19.05 -0.12
N LEU A 184 0.05 19.31 0.26
CA LEU A 184 0.50 20.63 0.70
C LEU A 184 0.38 21.68 -0.41
N GLN A 185 0.79 21.33 -1.64
CA GLN A 185 0.67 22.21 -2.80
C GLN A 185 -0.80 22.47 -3.17
N TYR A 186 -1.69 21.50 -2.98
CA TYR A 186 -3.11 21.70 -3.25
C TYR A 186 -3.71 22.76 -2.32
N TYR A 187 -3.35 22.74 -1.03
CA TYR A 187 -3.88 23.63 0.00
C TYR A 187 -3.10 24.94 0.19
N SER A 188 -1.90 25.10 -0.38
CA SER A 188 -1.16 26.37 -0.28
C SER A 188 -1.90 27.58 -0.88
N TYR A 189 -2.83 27.33 -1.81
CA TYR A 189 -3.64 28.35 -2.47
C TYR A 189 -5.16 28.15 -2.29
N ARG A 190 -5.59 27.27 -1.38
CA ARG A 190 -7.00 26.91 -1.18
C ARG A 190 -7.36 26.93 0.31
N PRO A 191 -8.64 27.19 0.65
CA PRO A 191 -9.07 27.11 2.03
C PRO A 191 -8.87 25.69 2.57
N PHE A 192 -8.46 25.60 3.83
CA PHE A 192 -8.26 24.34 4.50
C PHE A 192 -9.61 23.63 4.78
N PRO A 193 -9.61 22.29 4.78
CA PRO A 193 -10.82 21.53 5.06
C PRO A 193 -11.23 21.71 6.53
N ILE A 194 -12.53 21.58 6.81
CA ILE A 194 -13.14 21.84 8.13
C ILE A 194 -12.49 21.03 9.26
N ASN A 195 -12.02 19.81 8.96
CA ASN A 195 -11.42 18.90 9.94
C ASN A 195 -9.91 19.09 10.14
N TRP A 196 -9.33 20.15 9.57
CA TRP A 196 -7.90 20.42 9.71
C TRP A 196 -7.56 20.89 11.13
N LYS A 197 -6.68 20.14 11.81
CA LYS A 197 -6.12 20.54 13.10
C LYS A 197 -4.99 21.53 12.86
N ARG A 198 -5.24 22.80 13.20
CA ARG A 198 -4.20 23.81 13.24
C ARG A 198 -3.15 23.37 14.26
N THR A 199 -1.92 23.16 13.81
CA THR A 199 -0.77 23.09 14.71
C THR A 199 -0.70 24.42 15.45
N ALA A 200 -0.80 24.36 16.78
CA ALA A 200 -0.70 25.51 17.66
C ALA A 200 0.70 26.11 17.63
#